data_AF-A0A645EGS4-F1
#
_entry.id   AF-A0A645EGS4-F1
#
_cell.length_a   1.000
_cell.length_b   1.000
_cell.length_c   1.000
_cell.angle_alpha   90.00
_cell.angle_beta   90.00
_cell.angle_gamma   90.00
#
_symmetry.space_group_name_H-M   'P 1'
#
loop_
_entity.id
_entity.type
_entity.pdbx_description
1 polymer ?
#
loop_
_entity_poly.entity_id
_entity_poly.type
_entity_poly.pdbx_seq_one_letter_code
_entity_poly.pdbx_strand_id
1 'polypeptide(L)'
;MIKALKEYIPVFYSANMSIGVNIVNNLLKNLSNILYKDFDIEIIEKHHNQKVDAPSGTALLLANTIKNSIEEETLLVHGREGISKRHHKEIGVHAIRGGNIIGDHEVIFAGQGEVIEIKHSAISREVFAVGAIKACLFIYGKEKGLYSMEDVVKI
;
A
#
# COMPACT_ATOMS: atom_id res chain seq x y z
N MET A 1 15.15 -17.24 3.39
CA MET A 1 15.43 -17.63 4.79
C MET A 1 14.16 -17.63 5.66
N ILE A 2 13.51 -16.49 5.93
CA ILE A 2 12.30 -16.43 6.80
C ILE A 2 11.14 -17.30 6.28
N LYS A 3 10.87 -17.29 4.97
CA LYS A 3 9.79 -18.11 4.38
C LYS A 3 9.99 -19.63 4.53
N ALA A 4 11.23 -20.11 4.75
CA ALA A 4 11.49 -21.54 4.95
C ALA A 4 11.12 -22.01 6.38
N LEU A 5 11.12 -21.09 7.36
CA LEU A 5 10.77 -21.41 8.75
C LEU A 5 9.31 -21.80 8.94
N LYS A 6 8.43 -21.42 7.99
CA LYS A 6 7.00 -21.74 8.02
C LYS A 6 6.71 -23.25 8.05
N GLU A 7 7.66 -24.08 7.61
CA GLU A 7 7.53 -25.54 7.61
C GLU A 7 7.75 -26.17 9.00
N TYR A 8 8.22 -25.37 9.97
CA TYR A 8 8.57 -25.80 11.33
C TYR A 8 7.80 -25.05 12.42
N ILE A 9 7.54 -23.75 12.22
CA ILE A 9 6.88 -22.88 13.19
C ILE A 9 5.87 -21.96 12.50
N PRO A 10 4.87 -21.43 13.21
CA PRO A 10 4.04 -20.37 12.68
C PRO A 10 4.89 -19.09 12.52
N VAL A 11 4.86 -18.50 11.33
CA VAL A 11 5.59 -17.26 11.01
C VAL A 11 4.59 -16.19 10.61
N PHE A 12 4.60 -15.06 11.30
CA PHE A 12 3.87 -13.87 10.87
C PHE A 12 4.79 -12.95 10.08
N TYR A 13 4.39 -12.58 8.86
CA TYR A 13 5.13 -11.65 8.03
C TYR A 13 4.18 -10.69 7.32
N SER A 14 4.42 -9.39 7.51
CA SER A 14 3.73 -8.33 6.78
C SER A 14 4.69 -7.20 6.47
N ALA A 15 4.58 -6.61 5.28
CA ALA A 15 5.35 -5.42 4.90
C ALA A 15 4.94 -4.18 5.70
N ASN A 16 3.71 -4.15 6.23
CA ASN A 16 3.20 -3.10 7.08
C ASN A 16 2.25 -3.67 8.14
N MET A 17 2.44 -3.29 9.41
CA MET A 17 1.61 -3.76 10.53
C MET A 17 0.35 -2.91 10.76
N SER A 18 0.22 -1.73 10.16
CA SER A 18 -0.98 -0.90 10.31
C SER A 18 -2.21 -1.64 9.75
N ILE A 19 -3.23 -1.81 10.59
CA ILE A 19 -4.52 -2.37 10.20
C ILE A 19 -5.12 -1.54 9.06
N GLY A 20 -5.11 -0.21 9.20
CA GLY A 20 -5.68 0.71 8.21
C GLY A 20 -5.01 0.62 6.84
N VAL A 21 -3.67 0.52 6.80
CA VAL A 21 -2.95 0.31 5.53
C VAL A 21 -3.35 -1.01 4.87
N ASN A 22 -3.50 -2.08 5.66
CA ASN A 22 -3.88 -3.38 5.11
C ASN A 22 -5.34 -3.41 4.62
N ILE A 23 -6.25 -2.67 5.27
CA ILE A 23 -7.62 -2.45 4.78
C ILE A 23 -7.58 -1.75 3.42
N VAL A 24 -6.84 -0.63 3.33
CA VAL A 24 -6.69 0.12 2.06
C VAL A 24 -6.09 -0.76 0.97
N ASN A 25 -5.04 -1.53 1.29
CA ASN A 25 -4.42 -2.44 0.34
C ASN A 25 -5.41 -3.50 -0.18
N ASN A 26 -6.24 -4.06 0.70
CA ASN A 26 -7.27 -5.02 0.30
C ASN A 26 -8.35 -4.38 -0.58
N LEU A 27 -8.80 -3.15 -0.27
CA LEU A 27 -9.73 -2.41 -1.13
C LEU A 27 -9.15 -2.22 -2.53
N LEU A 28 -7.90 -1.78 -2.63
CA LEU A 28 -7.23 -1.59 -3.91
C LEU A 28 -7.14 -2.90 -4.71
N LYS A 29 -6.81 -4.02 -4.05
CA LYS A 29 -6.76 -5.34 -4.70
C LYS A 29 -8.06 -5.70 -5.42
N ASN A 30 -9.21 -5.31 -4.86
CA ASN A 30 -10.52 -5.63 -5.41
C ASN A 30 -11.03 -4.59 -6.42
N LEU A 31 -10.68 -3.31 -6.25
CA LEU A 31 -11.23 -2.21 -7.05
C LEU A 31 -10.37 -1.82 -8.25
N SER A 32 -9.06 -2.04 -8.20
CA SER A 32 -8.12 -1.47 -9.19
C SER A 32 -8.41 -1.90 -10.62
N ASN A 33 -8.70 -3.18 -10.86
CA ASN A 33 -8.98 -3.67 -12.22
C ASN A 33 -10.28 -3.09 -12.80
N ILE A 34 -11.27 -2.84 -11.93
CA ILE A 34 -12.57 -2.29 -12.33
C ILE A 34 -12.38 -0.83 -12.71
N LEU A 35 -11.68 -0.06 -11.88
CA LEU A 35 -11.48 1.37 -12.08
C LEU A 35 -10.47 1.68 -13.19
N TYR A 36 -9.45 0.83 -13.38
CA TYR A 36 -8.39 1.10 -14.36
C TYR A 36 -8.89 1.40 -15.77
N LYS A 37 -10.04 0.83 -16.20
CA LYS A 37 -10.58 1.02 -17.56
C LYS A 37 -10.91 2.48 -17.88
N ASP A 38 -11.45 3.20 -16.90
CA ASP A 38 -12.04 4.54 -17.11
C ASP A 38 -11.34 5.62 -16.26
N PHE A 39 -10.37 5.23 -15.43
CA PHE A 39 -9.71 6.11 -14.48
C PHE A 39 -8.19 6.07 -14.60
N ASP A 40 -7.58 7.25 -14.58
CA ASP A 40 -6.16 7.43 -14.36
C ASP A 40 -5.82 7.16 -12.89
N ILE A 41 -4.69 6.51 -12.62
CA ILE A 41 -4.28 6.13 -11.26
C ILE A 41 -3.04 6.92 -10.83
N GLU A 42 -3.14 7.58 -9.69
CA GLU A 42 -2.03 8.29 -9.05
C GLU A 42 -1.93 7.93 -7.57
N ILE A 43 -0.71 7.87 -7.04
CA ILE A 43 -0.41 7.61 -5.65
C ILE A 43 0.41 8.77 -5.13
N ILE A 44 -0.05 9.37 -4.04
CA ILE A 44 0.67 10.44 -3.34
C ILE A 44 1.00 9.94 -1.94
N GLU A 45 2.28 10.00 -1.57
CA GLU A 45 2.73 9.73 -0.21
C GLU A 45 3.41 10.95 0.41
N LYS A 46 3.19 11.15 1.71
CA LYS A 46 3.76 12.28 2.48
C LYS A 46 4.43 11.74 3.74
N HIS A 47 5.67 12.13 3.96
CA HIS A 47 6.44 11.77 5.16
C HIS A 47 7.30 12.93 5.64
N HIS A 48 7.84 12.79 6.85
CA HIS A 48 8.79 13.72 7.45
C HIS A 48 10.04 13.92 6.59
N ASN A 49 10.70 15.06 6.80
CA ASN A 49 11.88 15.46 6.02
C ASN A 49 13.10 14.54 6.21
N GLN A 50 13.17 13.77 7.31
CA GLN A 50 14.27 12.82 7.57
C GLN A 50 14.10 11.45 6.88
N LYS A 51 13.01 11.21 6.16
CA LYS A 51 12.79 9.92 5.51
C LYS A 51 13.66 9.81 4.25
N VAL A 52 14.47 8.75 4.19
CA VAL A 52 15.51 8.57 3.16
C VAL A 52 14.97 7.93 1.89
N ASP A 53 14.15 6.88 2.02
CA ASP A 53 13.58 6.14 0.88
C ASP A 53 12.42 6.90 0.22
N ALA A 54 12.37 6.90 -1.12
CA ALA A 54 11.27 7.44 -1.92
C ALA A 54 11.10 6.63 -3.23
N PRO A 55 9.88 6.20 -3.59
CA PRO A 55 8.67 6.21 -2.76
C PRO A 55 8.81 5.36 -1.49
N SER A 56 8.00 5.65 -0.48
CA SER A 56 7.96 4.83 0.74
C SER A 56 7.63 3.37 0.44
N GLY A 57 8.12 2.44 1.27
CA GLY A 57 7.78 1.02 1.14
C GLY A 57 6.27 0.73 1.14
N THR A 58 5.47 1.54 1.82
CA THR A 58 3.99 1.42 1.78
C THR A 58 3.43 1.90 0.44
N ALA A 59 3.93 3.01 -0.13
CA ALA A 59 3.53 3.44 -1.46
C ALA A 59 3.86 2.37 -2.53
N LEU A 60 5.03 1.73 -2.42
CA LEU A 60 5.39 0.61 -3.29
C LEU A 60 4.48 -0.61 -3.09
N LEU A 61 4.08 -0.92 -1.86
CA LEU A 61 3.10 -1.98 -1.58
C LEU A 61 1.78 -1.68 -2.31
N LEU A 62 1.22 -0.48 -2.14
CA LEU A 62 -0.04 -0.10 -2.79
C LEU A 62 0.10 -0.10 -4.32
N ALA A 63 1.18 0.48 -4.87
CA ALA A 63 1.45 0.50 -6.30
C ALA A 63 1.54 -0.90 -6.90
N ASN A 64 2.24 -1.82 -6.22
CA ASN A 64 2.36 -3.21 -6.65
C ASN A 64 1.01 -3.95 -6.56
N THR A 65 0.21 -3.70 -5.52
CA THR A 65 -1.14 -4.27 -5.42
C THR A 65 -2.01 -3.84 -6.59
N ILE A 66 -2.02 -2.54 -6.91
CA ILE A 66 -2.77 -2.01 -8.05
C ILE A 66 -2.28 -2.65 -9.34
N LYS A 67 -0.97 -2.58 -9.60
CA LYS A 67 -0.33 -3.16 -10.79
C LYS A 67 -0.65 -4.64 -10.97
N ASN A 68 -0.57 -5.43 -9.90
CA ASN A 68 -0.83 -6.87 -9.95
C ASN A 68 -2.31 -7.23 -10.08
N SER A 69 -3.21 -6.27 -9.83
CA SER A 69 -4.66 -6.48 -9.98
C SER A 69 -5.13 -6.18 -11.40
N ILE A 70 -4.36 -5.43 -12.18
CA ILE A 70 -4.67 -5.07 -13.56
C ILE A 70 -4.09 -6.12 -14.51
N GLU A 71 -4.89 -6.58 -15.47
CA GLU A 71 -4.46 -7.62 -16.43
C GLU A 71 -3.42 -7.11 -17.44
N GLU A 72 -3.49 -5.82 -17.78
CA GLU A 72 -2.57 -5.18 -18.71
C GLU A 72 -1.23 -4.80 -18.06
N GLU A 73 -0.17 -4.73 -18.87
CA GLU A 73 1.11 -4.21 -18.41
C GLU A 73 1.01 -2.71 -18.09
N THR A 74 1.31 -2.36 -16.83
CA THR A 74 1.35 -0.99 -16.33
C THR A 74 2.77 -0.53 -15.98
N LEU A 75 2.98 0.78 -16.09
CA LEU A 75 4.26 1.45 -15.92
C LEU A 75 4.22 2.36 -14.68
N LEU A 76 5.15 2.17 -13.75
CA LEU A 76 5.30 3.08 -12.62
C LEU A 76 6.06 4.33 -13.08
N VAL A 77 5.53 5.51 -12.77
CA VAL A 77 6.14 6.81 -13.10
C VAL A 77 6.34 7.61 -11.81
N HIS A 78 7.57 8.04 -11.51
CA HIS A 78 7.95 8.62 -10.21
C HIS A 78 7.99 10.15 -10.16
N GLY A 79 7.36 10.82 -11.12
CA GLY A 79 7.33 12.27 -11.24
C GLY A 79 7.14 12.71 -12.68
N ARG A 80 6.87 14.00 -12.88
CA ARG A 80 6.71 14.61 -14.20
C ARG A 80 7.44 15.96 -14.19
N GLU A 81 8.16 16.23 -15.27
CA GLU A 81 8.84 17.49 -15.51
C GLU A 81 8.70 17.86 -16.99
N GLY A 82 8.50 19.15 -17.30
CA GLY A 82 8.35 19.63 -18.67
C GLY A 82 6.95 19.45 -19.25
N ILE A 83 6.86 19.32 -20.58
CA ILE A 83 5.60 19.29 -21.34
C ILE A 83 5.40 17.91 -21.95
N SER A 84 4.54 17.10 -21.35
CA SER A 84 4.13 15.80 -21.88
C SER A 84 2.70 15.47 -21.47
N LYS A 85 1.99 14.70 -22.30
CA LYS A 85 0.69 14.11 -21.94
C LYS A 85 0.91 12.86 -21.07
N ARG A 86 -0.06 12.57 -20.21
CA ARG A 86 -0.13 11.29 -19.48
C ARG A 86 -0.49 10.16 -20.44
N HIS A 87 0.17 9.01 -20.30
CA HIS A 87 -0.26 7.77 -20.93
C HIS A 87 -1.14 6.95 -19.97
N HIS A 88 -2.22 6.34 -20.49
CA HIS A 88 -3.20 5.63 -19.66
C HIS A 88 -2.59 4.54 -18.75
N LYS A 89 -1.66 3.75 -19.31
CA LYS A 89 -0.92 2.66 -18.62
C LYS A 89 -0.04 3.11 -17.45
N GLU A 90 0.11 4.41 -17.23
CA GLU A 90 0.93 4.91 -16.12
C GLU A 90 0.20 4.71 -14.79
N ILE A 91 0.95 4.39 -13.75
CA ILE A 91 0.56 4.57 -12.35
C ILE A 91 1.57 5.54 -11.78
N GLY A 92 1.14 6.79 -11.57
CA GLY A 92 2.01 7.82 -11.02
C GLY A 92 2.24 7.61 -9.53
N VAL A 93 3.47 7.80 -9.05
CA VAL A 93 3.83 7.65 -7.63
C VAL A 93 4.68 8.84 -7.20
N HIS A 94 4.10 9.72 -6.40
CA HIS A 94 4.71 10.98 -5.96
C HIS A 94 5.05 10.94 -4.48
N ALA A 95 6.27 11.35 -4.14
CA ALA A 95 6.77 11.36 -2.77
C ALA A 95 6.97 12.80 -2.28
N ILE A 96 6.30 13.15 -1.19
CA ILE A 96 6.40 14.46 -0.53
C ILE A 96 7.18 14.28 0.78
N ARG A 97 8.15 15.17 1.02
CA ARG A 97 8.95 15.20 2.25
C ARG A 97 8.78 16.56 2.93
N GLY A 98 8.36 16.57 4.19
CA GLY A 98 8.14 17.82 4.90
C GLY A 98 7.84 17.64 6.38
N GLY A 99 8.41 18.52 7.21
CA GLY A 99 8.17 18.58 8.65
C GLY A 99 8.30 17.22 9.35
N ASN A 100 7.35 16.93 10.23
CA ASN A 100 7.27 15.71 11.05
C ASN A 100 6.10 14.78 10.65
N ILE A 101 5.66 14.81 9.39
CA ILE A 101 4.57 13.97 8.91
C ILE A 101 4.92 12.49 9.14
N ILE A 102 4.07 11.74 9.85
CA ILE A 102 4.36 10.34 10.19
C ILE A 102 4.25 9.45 8.93
N GLY A 103 3.20 9.64 8.15
CA GLY A 103 2.98 8.91 6.91
C GLY A 103 1.54 9.05 6.43
N ASP A 104 1.35 9.72 5.30
CA ASP A 104 0.08 9.72 4.56
C ASP A 104 0.25 8.99 3.23
N HIS A 105 -0.80 8.29 2.82
CA HIS A 105 -0.88 7.59 1.54
C HIS A 105 -2.26 7.81 0.95
N GLU A 106 -2.31 8.31 -0.26
CA GLU A 106 -3.53 8.65 -0.99
C GLU A 106 -3.44 8.03 -2.37
N VAL A 107 -4.42 7.19 -2.72
CA VAL A 107 -4.59 6.64 -4.06
C VAL A 107 -5.76 7.33 -4.70
N ILE A 108 -5.52 7.92 -5.87
CA ILE A 108 -6.48 8.70 -6.63
C ILE A 108 -6.79 7.91 -7.90
N PHE A 109 -8.07 7.69 -8.12
CA PHE A 109 -8.62 7.25 -9.41
C PHE A 109 -9.35 8.45 -10.00
N ALA A 110 -8.83 9.03 -11.08
CA ALA A 110 -9.39 10.22 -11.73
C ALA A 110 -10.00 9.84 -13.09
N GLY A 111 -11.33 9.97 -13.21
CA GLY A 111 -12.10 9.62 -14.40
C GLY A 111 -12.73 10.84 -15.06
N GLN A 112 -13.59 10.60 -16.05
CA GLN A 112 -14.30 11.68 -16.73
C GLN A 112 -15.46 12.22 -15.87
N GLY A 113 -15.20 13.32 -15.15
CA GLY A 113 -16.24 14.03 -14.37
C GLY A 113 -16.37 13.57 -12.93
N GLU A 114 -15.55 12.63 -12.47
CA GLU A 114 -15.50 12.17 -11.09
C GLU A 114 -14.09 11.74 -10.67
N VAL A 115 -13.86 11.74 -9.35
CA VAL A 115 -12.59 11.32 -8.73
C VAL A 115 -12.92 10.51 -7.48
N ILE A 116 -12.25 9.36 -7.35
CA ILE A 116 -12.32 8.50 -6.16
C ILE A 116 -10.97 8.56 -5.46
N GLU A 117 -10.98 8.92 -4.18
CA GLU A 117 -9.77 9.02 -3.35
C GLU A 117 -9.85 8.02 -2.19
N ILE A 118 -8.81 7.18 -2.07
CA ILE A 118 -8.65 6.24 -0.96
C ILE A 118 -7.42 6.67 -0.17
N LYS A 119 -7.64 7.11 1.07
CA LYS A 119 -6.60 7.72 1.89
C LYS A 119 -6.41 7.04 3.23
N HIS A 120 -5.15 6.87 3.61
CA HIS A 120 -4.73 6.50 4.95
C HIS A 120 -3.76 7.55 5.50
N SER A 121 -4.01 8.02 6.72
CA SER A 121 -3.13 8.95 7.44
C SER A 121 -2.75 8.36 8.80
N ALA A 122 -1.44 8.16 9.03
CA ALA A 122 -0.92 7.77 10.33
C ALA A 122 -0.76 9.02 11.22
N ILE A 123 -1.53 9.11 12.30
CA ILE A 123 -1.42 10.22 13.26
C ILE A 123 -0.25 9.98 14.23
N SER A 124 0.03 8.71 14.57
CA SER A 124 1.16 8.31 15.41
C SER A 124 1.76 7.00 14.90
N ARG A 125 3.00 6.68 15.30
CA ARG A 125 3.63 5.38 15.01
C ARG A 125 3.02 4.22 15.81
N GLU A 126 2.15 4.50 16.77
CA GLU A 126 1.50 3.49 17.61
C GLU A 126 0.60 2.55 16.78
N VAL A 127 0.08 3.02 15.64
CA VAL A 127 -0.74 2.19 14.75
C VAL A 127 -0.02 0.92 14.29
N PHE A 128 1.31 0.98 14.15
CA PHE A 128 2.12 -0.19 13.79
C PHE A 128 2.33 -1.13 14.99
N ALA A 129 2.49 -0.57 16.19
CA ALA A 129 2.64 -1.34 17.42
C ALA A 129 1.34 -2.08 17.77
N VAL A 130 0.19 -1.41 17.69
CA VAL A 130 -1.13 -2.03 17.88
C VAL A 130 -1.35 -3.16 16.89
N GLY A 131 -0.97 -2.96 15.62
CA GLY A 131 -1.01 -4.00 14.59
C GLY A 131 -0.13 -5.21 14.92
N ALA A 132 1.10 -4.98 15.34
CA ALA A 132 2.02 -6.04 15.76
C ALA A 132 1.47 -6.84 16.96
N ILE A 133 0.88 -6.17 17.95
CA ILE A 133 0.23 -6.84 19.09
C ILE A 133 -0.94 -7.72 18.61
N LYS A 134 -1.79 -7.22 17.70
CA LYS A 134 -2.87 -8.02 17.11
C LYS A 134 -2.34 -9.22 16.33
N ALA A 135 -1.25 -9.05 15.58
CA ALA A 135 -0.57 -10.15 14.89
C ALA A 135 -0.06 -11.21 15.86
N CYS A 136 0.55 -10.82 16.99
CA CYS A 136 0.98 -11.73 18.05
C CYS A 136 -0.20 -12.51 18.67
N LEU A 137 -1.31 -11.83 18.96
CA LEU A 137 -2.52 -12.47 19.48
C LEU A 137 -3.14 -13.43 18.45
N PHE A 138 -3.13 -13.06 17.16
CA PHE A 138 -3.66 -13.89 16.09
C PHE A 138 -2.85 -15.17 15.88
N ILE A 139 -1.52 -15.08 15.91
CA ILE A 139 -0.64 -16.22 15.63
C ILE A 139 -0.49 -17.17 16.83
N TYR A 140 -0.88 -16.74 18.03
CA TYR A 140 -0.84 -17.57 19.23
C TYR A 140 -1.69 -18.84 19.05
N GLY A 141 -1.04 -20.01 19.19
CA GLY A 141 -1.69 -21.31 19.03
C GLY A 141 -1.99 -21.71 17.58
N LYS A 142 -1.51 -20.97 16.57
CA LYS A 142 -1.64 -21.37 15.16
C LYS A 142 -0.66 -22.47 14.78
N GLU A 143 -1.11 -23.35 13.89
CA GLU A 143 -0.27 -24.35 13.25
C GLU A 143 0.86 -23.70 12.45
N LYS A 144 1.91 -24.48 12.17
CA LYS A 144 3.00 -24.05 11.29
C LYS A 144 2.46 -23.54 9.95
N GLY A 145 3.03 -22.45 9.47
CA GLY A 145 2.52 -21.76 8.28
C GLY A 145 3.00 -20.32 8.20
N LEU A 146 2.68 -19.67 7.09
CA LEU A 146 2.95 -18.26 6.87
C LEU A 146 1.64 -17.49 6.97
N TYR A 147 1.58 -16.57 7.93
CA TYR A 147 0.44 -15.70 8.19
C TYR A 147 0.83 -14.24 7.93
N SER A 148 -0.16 -13.41 7.68
CA SER A 148 0.01 -12.01 7.35
C SER A 148 -1.13 -11.15 7.92
N MET A 149 -1.03 -9.84 7.73
CA MET A 149 -2.12 -8.94 8.10
C MET A 149 -3.38 -9.16 7.27
N GLU A 150 -3.31 -9.78 6.08
CA GLU A 150 -4.51 -10.17 5.32
C GLU A 150 -5.36 -11.19 6.11
N ASP A 151 -4.71 -12.09 6.84
CA ASP A 151 -5.38 -13.09 7.68
C ASP A 151 -6.04 -12.49 8.93
N VAL A 152 -5.53 -11.34 9.39
CA VAL A 152 -6.03 -10.60 10.55
C VAL A 152 -7.20 -9.70 10.16
N VAL A 153 -7.12 -9.06 8.98
CA VAL A 153 -8.03 -7.99 8.59
C VAL A 153 -9.32 -8.50 7.92
N LYS A 154 -9.32 -9.72 7.36
CA LYS A 154 -10.47 -10.40 6.69
C LYS A 154 -11.70 -9.52 6.46
N ILE A 155 -11.65 -8.75 5.37
CA ILE A 155 -12.79 -8.09 4.73
C ILE A 155 -13.21 -8.96 3.55
#